data_AF-A0A925R414-F1
#
_entry.id   AF-A0A925R414-F1
#
_cell.length_a   1.000
_cell.length_b   1.000
_cell.length_c   1.000
_cell.angle_alpha   90.00
_cell.angle_beta   90.00
_cell.angle_gamma   90.00
#
_symmetry.space_group_name_H-M   'P 1'
#
loop_
_entity.id
_entity.type
_entity.pdbx_description
1 polymer ?
#
loop_
_entity_poly.entity_id
_entity_poly.type
_entity_poly.pdbx_seq_one_letter_code
_entity_poly.pdbx_strand_id
1 'polypeptide(L)'
;MRTVDMLRELPNLAAEVYLTIGAPNPTGPRSEIRGSNYGTKVPIDCVAFDALRPDDHGQLAILTLCVRMVAEELRDAGQPWPTLVNPAAWVSECDWLIGTEPWWSRQAWAEDIDRDVTTVWKTLSRAARVVPPLRLVCPQCNALVHPKAEVAGGPAAYYLCEAGHSIMHHAEIARMGKIQEMTSAELADHMGITRRTLRKWKADGAITPIGKRGRDDLYAIADVHRVKGMLARVGER
;
A
#
# COMPACT_ATOMS: atom_id res chain seq x y z
N MET A 1 9.24 -2.88 0.46
CA MET A 1 9.84 -1.67 1.07
C MET A 1 10.49 -2.12 2.36
N ARG A 2 11.75 -1.72 2.61
CA ARG A 2 12.44 -2.12 3.84
C ARG A 2 11.99 -1.24 5.01
N THR A 3 12.16 -1.72 6.24
CA THR A 3 11.78 -0.98 7.46
C THR A 3 12.49 0.37 7.56
N VAL A 4 13.77 0.43 7.19
CA VAL A 4 14.53 1.69 7.14
C VAL A 4 13.93 2.68 6.14
N ASP A 5 13.43 2.22 4.99
CA ASP A 5 12.79 3.10 4.00
C ASP A 5 11.49 3.67 4.58
N MET A 6 10.70 2.83 5.27
CA MET A 6 9.49 3.28 5.98
C MET A 6 9.82 4.34 7.03
N LEU A 7 10.80 4.08 7.90
CA LEU A 7 11.22 5.01 8.96
C LEU A 7 11.64 6.37 8.40
N ARG A 8 12.30 6.42 7.24
CA ARG A 8 12.69 7.67 6.58
C ARG A 8 11.48 8.48 6.06
N GLU A 9 10.41 7.80 5.69
CA GLU A 9 9.19 8.45 5.16
C GLU A 9 8.26 8.95 6.27
N LEU A 10 8.25 8.30 7.44
CA LEU A 10 7.30 8.57 8.52
C LEU A 10 7.20 10.04 8.94
N PRO A 11 8.31 10.80 9.13
CA PRO A 11 8.21 12.21 9.50
C PRO A 11 7.50 13.07 8.46
N ASN A 12 7.74 12.80 7.16
CA ASN A 12 7.07 13.52 6.07
C ASN A 12 5.58 13.15 6.00
N LEU A 13 5.24 11.88 6.17
CA LEU A 13 3.85 11.44 6.23
C LEU A 13 3.12 12.09 7.41
N ALA A 14 3.72 12.12 8.60
CA ALA A 14 3.13 12.77 9.76
C ALA A 14 2.91 14.28 9.54
N ALA A 15 3.86 14.96 8.90
CA ALA A 15 3.71 16.36 8.50
C ALA A 15 2.58 16.56 7.48
N GLU A 16 2.45 15.67 6.49
CA GLU A 16 1.35 15.72 5.51
C GLU A 16 -0.02 15.47 6.16
N VAL A 17 -0.12 14.49 7.07
CA VAL A 17 -1.34 14.28 7.88
C VAL A 17 -1.69 15.54 8.64
N TYR A 18 -0.71 16.16 9.32
CA TYR A 18 -0.93 17.37 10.10
C TYR A 18 -1.44 18.54 9.24
N LEU A 19 -0.85 18.74 8.07
CA LEU A 19 -1.26 19.78 7.12
C LEU A 19 -2.65 19.54 6.51
N THR A 20 -3.11 18.29 6.49
CA THR A 20 -4.41 17.90 5.93
C THR A 20 -5.53 17.77 6.98
N ILE A 21 -5.22 18.01 8.26
CA ILE A 21 -6.23 18.15 9.32
C ILE A 21 -7.11 19.37 9.00
N GLY A 22 -8.39 19.13 8.73
CA GLY A 22 -9.37 20.19 8.47
C GLY A 22 -9.39 20.75 7.03
N ALA A 23 -8.40 20.42 6.20
CA ALA A 23 -8.36 20.77 4.78
C ALA A 23 -7.94 19.55 3.94
N PRO A 24 -8.84 18.95 3.12
CA PRO A 24 -8.51 17.75 2.37
C PRO A 24 -7.37 17.99 1.36
N ASN A 25 -6.46 17.01 1.24
CA ASN A 25 -5.28 17.04 0.34
C ASN A 25 -5.64 17.48 -1.11
N PRO A 26 -4.97 18.50 -1.68
CA PRO A 26 -5.32 19.07 -3.00
C PRO A 26 -4.96 18.21 -4.22
N THR A 27 -4.15 17.15 -4.07
CA THR A 27 -3.47 16.47 -5.18
C THR A 27 -4.23 15.33 -5.86
N GLY A 28 -5.50 15.06 -5.52
CA GLY A 28 -6.24 13.95 -6.14
C GLY A 28 -7.72 14.25 -6.41
N PRO A 29 -8.28 13.79 -7.56
CA PRO A 29 -9.72 13.71 -7.71
C PRO A 29 -10.25 12.79 -6.59
N ARG A 30 -11.30 13.23 -5.89
CA ARG A 30 -11.99 12.42 -4.88
C ARG A 30 -12.31 11.07 -5.53
N SER A 31 -11.80 9.98 -4.97
CA SER A 31 -12.46 8.69 -5.17
C SER A 31 -13.90 8.88 -4.75
N GLU A 32 -14.84 8.59 -5.65
CA GLU A 32 -16.27 8.64 -5.37
C GLU A 32 -16.57 7.56 -4.32
N ILE A 33 -16.35 7.91 -3.05
CA ILE A 33 -16.84 7.12 -1.93
C ILE A 33 -18.36 7.18 -2.09
N ARG A 34 -18.97 6.01 -2.32
CA ARG A 34 -20.43 5.81 -2.32
C ARG A 34 -21.03 6.70 -1.24
N GLY A 35 -21.90 7.61 -1.66
CA GLY A 35 -22.42 8.69 -0.83
C GLY A 35 -22.81 8.17 0.54
N SER A 36 -22.06 8.59 1.56
CA SER A 36 -22.52 8.51 2.94
C SER A 36 -23.91 9.13 2.99
N ASN A 37 -24.86 8.42 3.60
CA ASN A 37 -26.24 8.86 3.76
C ASN A 37 -26.29 10.33 4.19
N TYR A 38 -27.16 11.10 3.53
CA TYR A 38 -27.45 12.49 3.82
C TYR A 38 -27.66 12.68 5.34
N GLY A 39 -26.78 13.44 6.00
CA GLY A 39 -27.05 13.94 7.36
C GLY A 39 -25.87 14.06 8.32
N THR A 40 -24.78 13.31 8.13
CA THR A 40 -23.66 13.31 9.12
C THR A 40 -22.31 13.37 8.43
N LYS A 41 -21.94 14.56 7.93
CA LYS A 41 -20.52 14.85 7.71
C LYS A 41 -19.89 15.03 9.09
N VAL A 42 -19.14 14.03 9.54
CA VAL A 42 -18.27 14.21 10.71
C VAL A 42 -17.36 15.41 10.40
N PRO A 43 -17.36 16.48 11.20
CA PRO A 43 -16.68 17.74 10.85
C PRO A 43 -15.15 17.62 10.72
N ILE A 44 -14.57 16.56 11.28
CA ILE A 44 -13.14 16.31 11.37
C ILE A 44 -12.84 14.93 10.79
N ASP A 45 -11.74 14.81 10.05
CA ASP A 45 -11.19 13.52 9.64
C ASP A 45 -10.67 12.79 10.89
N CYS A 46 -11.53 12.01 11.54
CA CYS A 46 -11.20 11.29 12.77
C CYS A 46 -9.96 10.40 12.59
N VAL A 47 -9.69 9.90 11.38
CA VAL A 47 -8.52 9.05 11.12
C VAL A 47 -7.22 9.84 11.23
N ALA A 48 -7.18 11.06 10.68
CA ALA A 48 -6.01 11.93 10.80
C ALA A 48 -5.80 12.41 12.25
N PHE A 49 -6.90 12.74 12.94
CA PHE A 49 -6.85 13.15 14.34
C PHE A 49 -6.36 12.00 15.24
N ASP A 50 -6.94 10.81 15.10
CA ASP A 50 -6.55 9.62 15.88
C ASP A 50 -5.11 9.21 15.61
N ALA A 51 -4.63 9.32 14.37
CA ALA A 51 -3.26 8.98 14.02
C ALA A 51 -2.23 9.91 14.69
N LEU A 52 -2.55 11.20 14.83
CA LEU A 52 -1.67 12.22 15.38
C LEU A 52 -1.97 12.59 16.84
N ARG A 53 -2.72 11.75 17.57
CA ARG A 53 -2.97 12.00 19.00
C ARG A 53 -1.63 12.11 19.76
N PRO A 54 -1.51 13.06 20.70
CA PRO A 54 -0.30 13.22 21.51
C PRO A 54 -0.23 12.24 22.70
N ASP A 55 -1.28 11.46 22.93
CA ASP A 55 -1.36 10.49 24.02
C ASP A 55 -0.96 9.07 23.59
N ASP A 56 -1.07 8.12 24.51
CA ASP A 56 -0.68 6.71 24.33
C ASP A 56 -1.51 5.98 23.26
N HIS A 57 -2.52 6.64 22.68
CA HIS A 57 -3.33 6.11 21.59
C HIS A 57 -2.89 6.59 20.20
N GLY A 58 -1.95 7.55 20.13
CA GLY A 58 -1.39 8.05 18.88
C GLY A 58 -0.38 7.10 18.25
N GLN A 59 -0.12 7.27 16.95
CA GLN A 59 0.86 6.44 16.24
C GLN A 59 2.31 6.71 16.66
N LEU A 60 2.60 7.92 17.17
CA LEU A 60 3.92 8.24 17.73
C LEU A 60 4.22 7.39 18.99
N ALA A 61 3.20 7.09 19.81
CA ALA A 61 3.37 6.26 21.00
C ALA A 61 3.87 4.84 20.65
N ILE A 62 3.39 4.27 19.54
CA ILE A 62 3.85 2.97 19.03
C ILE A 62 5.35 3.01 18.68
N LEU A 63 5.81 4.06 17.98
CA LEU A 63 7.23 4.23 17.69
C LEU A 63 8.06 4.43 18.95
N THR A 64 7.55 5.22 19.91
CA THR A 64 8.21 5.40 21.20
C THR A 64 8.36 4.09 21.95
N LEU A 65 7.35 3.21 21.93
CA LEU A 65 7.47 1.87 22.51
C LEU A 65 8.56 1.04 21.81
N CYS A 66 8.64 1.08 20.48
CA CYS A 66 9.72 0.42 19.73
C CYS A 66 11.09 0.93 20.16
N VAL A 67 11.27 2.25 20.24
CA VAL A 67 12.53 2.87 20.69
C VAL A 67 12.90 2.45 22.11
N ARG A 68 11.92 2.44 23.02
CA ARG A 68 12.14 2.01 24.41
C ARG A 68 12.55 0.55 24.50
N MET A 69 11.87 -0.33 23.78
CA MET A 69 12.21 -1.75 23.71
C MET A 69 13.66 -1.95 23.24
N VAL A 70 14.06 -1.33 22.12
CA VAL A 70 15.44 -1.44 21.61
C VAL A 70 16.44 -0.84 22.59
N ALA A 71 16.12 0.28 23.23
CA ALA A 71 17.02 0.95 24.17
C ALA A 71 17.27 0.10 25.43
N GLU A 72 16.24 -0.57 25.93
CA GLU A 72 16.35 -1.51 27.06
C GLU A 72 17.20 -2.71 26.68
N GLU A 73 16.98 -3.29 25.51
CA GLU A 73 17.76 -4.44 25.02
C GLU A 73 19.23 -4.08 24.75
N LEU A 74 19.51 -2.89 24.19
CA LEU A 74 20.88 -2.39 24.03
C LEU A 74 21.58 -2.20 25.38
N ARG A 75 20.84 -1.68 26.37
CA ARG A 75 21.35 -1.49 27.73
C ARG A 75 21.69 -2.82 28.39
N ASP A 76 20.80 -3.80 28.28
CA ASP A 76 20.99 -5.11 28.88
C ASP A 76 22.13 -5.89 28.19
N ALA A 77 22.34 -5.65 26.88
CA ALA A 77 23.48 -6.15 26.13
C ALA A 77 24.80 -5.38 26.35
N GLY A 78 24.80 -4.34 27.20
CA GLY A 78 25.97 -3.49 27.47
C GLY A 78 26.51 -2.75 26.25
N GLN A 79 25.69 -2.57 25.21
CA GLN A 79 26.07 -1.84 24.01
C GLN A 79 25.97 -0.33 24.25
N PRO A 80 26.76 0.50 23.56
CA PRO A 80 26.51 1.93 23.55
C PRO A 80 25.17 2.20 22.84
N TRP A 81 24.28 2.99 23.46
CA TRP A 81 23.04 3.44 22.84
C TRP A 81 22.98 4.98 22.76
N PRO A 82 22.37 5.55 21.70
CA PRO A 82 22.22 6.99 21.59
C PRO A 82 21.27 7.55 22.66
N THR A 83 21.47 8.79 23.09
CA THR A 83 20.57 9.47 24.03
C THR A 83 19.16 9.60 23.47
N LEU A 84 18.17 9.27 24.29
CA LEU A 84 16.75 9.44 23.95
C LEU A 84 16.34 10.89 24.11
N VAL A 85 15.60 11.42 23.12
CA VAL A 85 15.06 12.79 23.16
C VAL A 85 13.72 12.78 23.90
N ASN A 86 13.47 13.80 24.73
CA ASN A 86 12.22 13.98 25.47
C ASN A 86 11.80 15.47 25.42
N PRO A 87 10.60 15.82 24.93
CA PRO A 87 9.53 14.93 24.47
C PRO A 87 9.88 14.19 23.18
N ALA A 88 9.30 13.00 23.01
CA ALA A 88 9.42 12.22 21.79
C ALA A 88 8.85 13.00 20.59
N ALA A 89 9.53 12.94 19.45
CA ALA A 89 9.10 13.55 18.20
C ALA A 89 9.32 12.58 17.04
N TRP A 90 8.51 12.67 15.98
CA TRP A 90 8.60 11.78 14.81
C TRP A 90 10.02 11.65 14.26
N VAL A 91 10.70 12.78 14.06
CA VAL A 91 12.09 12.80 13.54
C VAL A 91 13.04 12.11 14.51
N SER A 92 12.96 12.43 15.82
CA SER A 92 13.90 11.88 16.80
C SER A 92 13.73 10.38 16.98
N GLU A 93 12.50 9.85 17.02
CA GLU A 93 12.25 8.42 17.15
C GLU A 93 12.69 7.65 15.88
N CYS A 94 12.40 8.19 14.69
CA CYS A 94 12.78 7.55 13.43
C CYS A 94 14.30 7.55 13.25
N ASP A 95 14.98 8.68 13.48
CA ASP A 95 16.44 8.78 13.37
C ASP A 95 17.14 7.86 14.38
N TRP A 96 16.60 7.74 15.59
CA TRP A 96 17.13 6.84 16.61
C TRP A 96 17.00 5.36 16.20
N LEU A 97 15.83 4.94 15.70
CA LEU A 97 15.64 3.57 15.18
C LEU A 97 16.53 3.28 13.97
N ILE A 98 16.68 4.24 13.06
CA ILE A 98 17.57 4.11 11.90
C ILE A 98 19.03 3.97 12.36
N GLY A 99 19.47 4.79 13.31
CA GLY A 99 20.84 4.77 13.83
C GLY A 99 21.20 3.47 14.56
N THR A 100 20.21 2.78 15.13
CA THR A 100 20.39 1.52 15.86
C THR A 100 20.05 0.27 15.03
N GLU A 101 19.57 0.43 13.80
CA GLU A 101 19.14 -0.67 12.91
C GLU A 101 20.18 -1.76 12.71
N PRO A 102 21.47 -1.47 12.46
CA PRO A 102 22.46 -2.51 12.25
C PRO A 102 22.57 -3.48 13.44
N TRP A 103 22.13 -3.08 14.63
CA TRP A 103 22.13 -3.94 15.82
C TRP A 103 20.78 -4.65 16.00
N TRP A 104 19.66 -3.92 15.99
CA TRP A 104 18.37 -4.53 16.30
C TRP A 104 17.85 -5.45 15.19
N SER A 105 18.21 -5.21 13.92
CA SER A 105 17.74 -6.06 12.81
C SER A 105 18.33 -7.47 12.81
N ARG A 106 19.33 -7.73 13.67
CA ARG A 106 19.93 -9.04 13.90
C ARG A 106 19.30 -9.80 15.08
N GLN A 107 18.40 -9.18 15.83
CA GLN A 107 17.77 -9.79 17.01
C GLN A 107 16.56 -10.64 16.61
N ALA A 108 16.23 -11.63 17.44
CA ALA A 108 15.10 -12.52 17.18
C ALA A 108 13.74 -11.78 17.17
N TRP A 109 13.64 -10.69 17.94
CA TRP A 109 12.44 -9.85 18.05
C TRP A 109 12.36 -8.74 16.98
N ALA A 110 13.30 -8.67 16.02
CA ALA A 110 13.29 -7.63 14.98
C ALA A 110 11.98 -7.58 14.18
N GLU A 111 11.31 -8.74 14.02
CA GLU A 111 10.02 -8.84 13.32
C GLU A 111 8.89 -8.06 14.00
N ASP A 112 8.96 -7.86 15.31
CA ASP A 112 7.97 -7.07 16.05
C ASP A 112 8.10 -5.59 15.70
N ILE A 113 9.34 -5.07 15.58
CA ILE A 113 9.59 -3.69 15.10
C ILE A 113 9.13 -3.53 13.67
N ASP A 114 9.45 -4.48 12.79
CA ASP A 114 9.03 -4.43 11.39
C ASP A 114 7.51 -4.36 11.26
N ARG A 115 6.78 -5.15 12.07
CA ARG A 115 5.31 -5.16 12.11
C ARG A 115 4.76 -3.82 12.60
N ASP A 116 5.32 -3.26 13.66
CA ASP A 116 4.82 -2.04 14.28
C ASP A 116 5.12 -0.81 13.40
N VAL A 117 6.33 -0.69 12.86
CA VAL A 117 6.71 0.34 11.87
C VAL A 117 5.82 0.23 10.62
N THR A 118 5.56 -0.98 10.12
CA THR A 118 4.65 -1.19 8.99
C THR A 118 3.23 -0.70 9.32
N THR A 119 2.76 -0.91 10.54
CA THR A 119 1.43 -0.50 11.00
C THR A 119 1.32 1.02 11.08
N VAL A 120 2.32 1.68 11.67
CA VAL A 120 2.43 3.13 11.75
C VAL A 120 2.47 3.73 10.35
N TRP A 121 3.32 3.21 9.47
CA TRP A 121 3.45 3.68 8.09
C TRP A 121 2.13 3.57 7.33
N LYS A 122 1.46 2.40 7.33
CA LYS A 122 0.17 2.21 6.66
C LYS A 122 -0.90 3.16 7.18
N THR A 123 -0.93 3.38 8.50
CA THR A 123 -1.91 4.26 9.14
C THR A 123 -1.70 5.70 8.71
N LEU A 124 -0.45 6.19 8.75
CA LEU A 124 -0.14 7.54 8.29
C LEU A 124 -0.31 7.73 6.79
N SER A 125 0.12 6.77 5.94
CA SER A 125 -0.11 6.86 4.50
C SER A 125 -1.60 6.94 4.15
N ARG A 126 -2.43 6.17 4.87
CA ARG A 126 -3.89 6.23 4.71
C ARG A 126 -4.44 7.58 5.16
N ALA A 127 -4.01 8.08 6.32
CA ALA A 127 -4.44 9.37 6.84
C ALA A 127 -4.01 10.54 5.93
N ALA A 128 -2.79 10.50 5.39
CA ALA A 128 -2.25 11.48 4.46
C ALA A 128 -2.91 11.41 3.08
N ARG A 129 -3.69 10.34 2.83
CA ARG A 129 -4.30 10.03 1.53
C ARG A 129 -3.26 9.91 0.42
N VAL A 130 -2.05 9.48 0.77
CA VAL A 130 -1.05 9.10 -0.20
C VAL A 130 -1.65 7.98 -1.03
N VAL A 131 -1.91 8.25 -2.30
CA VAL A 131 -2.42 7.24 -3.21
C VAL A 131 -1.37 6.14 -3.25
N PRO A 132 -1.68 4.91 -2.82
CA PRO A 132 -0.71 3.84 -2.86
C PRO A 132 -0.18 3.73 -4.29
N PRO A 133 1.15 3.60 -4.49
CA PRO A 133 1.70 3.54 -5.83
C PRO A 133 1.02 2.40 -6.59
N LEU A 134 0.54 2.71 -7.79
CA LEU A 134 -0.11 1.74 -8.66
C LEU A 134 0.81 0.52 -8.80
N ARG A 135 0.36 -0.62 -8.28
CA ARG A 135 1.06 -1.90 -8.46
C ARG A 135 0.74 -2.43 -9.85
N LEU A 136 1.45 -1.90 -10.82
CA LEU A 136 1.35 -2.34 -12.20
C LEU A 136 2.21 -3.60 -12.38
N VAL A 137 1.65 -4.62 -13.01
CA VAL A 137 2.37 -5.85 -13.41
C VAL A 137 2.53 -5.88 -14.91
N CYS A 138 3.70 -6.32 -15.38
CA CYS A 138 4.02 -6.35 -16.80
C CYS A 138 3.14 -7.39 -17.50
N PRO A 139 2.44 -7.05 -18.60
CA PRO A 139 1.59 -8.00 -19.30
C PRO A 139 2.39 -9.13 -19.98
N GLN A 140 3.69 -8.93 -20.22
CA GLN A 140 4.54 -9.92 -20.91
C GLN A 140 5.13 -10.95 -19.95
N CYS A 141 5.58 -10.53 -18.76
CA CYS A 141 6.31 -11.40 -17.84
C CYS A 141 5.76 -11.40 -16.40
N ASN A 142 4.70 -10.64 -16.13
CA ASN A 142 4.07 -10.49 -14.81
C ASN A 142 4.98 -9.89 -13.71
N ALA A 143 6.18 -9.40 -14.05
CA ALA A 143 7.06 -8.70 -13.12
C ALA A 143 6.49 -7.33 -12.72
N LEU A 144 6.90 -6.81 -11.56
CA LEU A 144 6.50 -5.47 -11.11
C LEU A 144 7.03 -4.40 -12.08
N VAL A 145 6.21 -3.39 -12.30
CA VAL A 145 6.46 -2.29 -13.22
C VAL A 145 6.71 -1.02 -12.43
N HIS A 146 7.83 -0.35 -12.73
CA HIS A 146 8.25 0.86 -12.06
C HIS A 146 8.17 2.06 -13.02
N PRO A 147 7.66 3.21 -12.56
CA PRO A 147 7.77 4.45 -13.32
C PRO A 147 9.24 4.84 -13.48
N LYS A 148 9.64 5.21 -14.69
CA LYS A 148 10.96 5.78 -14.99
C LYS A 148 10.76 7.19 -15.53
N ALA A 149 11.37 8.15 -14.85
CA ALA A 149 11.49 9.51 -15.33
C ALA A 149 12.76 9.63 -16.18
N GLU A 150 12.69 10.35 -17.30
CA GLU A 150 13.88 10.71 -18.09
C GLU A 150 14.83 11.65 -17.32
N VAL A 151 14.26 12.42 -16.39
CA VAL A 151 14.98 13.35 -15.52
C VAL A 151 14.67 13.00 -14.07
N ALA A 152 15.67 13.00 -13.19
CA ALA A 152 15.47 12.76 -11.77
C ALA A 152 14.48 13.78 -11.18
N GLY A 153 13.36 13.29 -10.61
CA GLY A 153 12.30 14.13 -10.06
C GLY A 153 11.28 14.65 -11.09
N GLY A 154 11.41 14.29 -12.37
CA GLY A 154 10.41 14.60 -13.40
C GLY A 154 9.23 13.63 -13.42
N PRO A 155 8.15 13.94 -14.18
CA PRO A 155 7.06 13.01 -14.41
C PRO A 155 7.58 11.73 -15.10
N ALA A 156 6.95 10.59 -14.81
CA ALA A 156 7.30 9.33 -15.44
C ALA A 156 7.09 9.42 -16.97
N ALA A 157 8.16 9.28 -17.74
CA ALA A 157 8.14 9.33 -19.20
C ALA A 157 7.74 7.96 -19.79
N TYR A 158 8.15 6.88 -19.13
CA TYR A 158 7.79 5.51 -19.47
C TYR A 158 7.83 4.63 -18.22
N TYR A 159 7.37 3.39 -18.36
CA TYR A 159 7.41 2.41 -17.28
C TYR A 159 8.30 1.24 -17.68
N LEU A 160 9.05 0.69 -16.74
CA LEU A 160 9.97 -0.43 -16.96
C LEU A 160 9.69 -1.53 -15.94
N CYS A 161 9.54 -2.77 -16.38
CA CYS A 161 9.46 -3.90 -15.46
C CYS A 161 10.84 -4.38 -15.00
N GLU A 162 10.89 -5.16 -13.92
CA GLU A 162 12.16 -5.73 -13.41
C GLU A 162 12.90 -6.60 -14.44
N ALA A 163 12.15 -7.24 -15.35
CA ALA A 163 12.70 -8.00 -16.48
C ALA A 163 13.14 -7.15 -17.71
N GLY A 164 13.06 -5.82 -17.64
CA GLY A 164 13.54 -4.92 -18.69
C GLY A 164 12.56 -4.59 -19.82
N HIS A 165 11.30 -5.03 -19.75
CA HIS A 165 10.27 -4.64 -20.72
C HIS A 165 9.83 -3.19 -20.48
N SER A 166 9.87 -2.37 -21.53
CA SER A 166 9.37 -1.00 -21.51
C SER A 166 7.89 -0.95 -21.91
N ILE A 167 7.11 -0.21 -21.13
CA ILE A 167 5.70 0.08 -21.40
C ILE A 167 5.62 1.58 -21.69
N MET A 168 5.58 1.91 -22.98
CA MET A 168 5.68 3.27 -23.50
C MET A 168 4.31 3.95 -23.68
N HIS A 169 3.21 3.19 -23.64
CA HIS A 169 1.90 3.71 -24.01
C HIS A 169 1.02 4.02 -22.80
N HIS A 170 0.69 5.31 -22.62
CA HIS A 170 -0.23 5.79 -21.59
C HIS A 170 -1.58 5.06 -21.58
N ALA A 171 -2.08 4.63 -22.75
CA ALA A 171 -3.31 3.84 -22.86
C ALA A 171 -3.18 2.42 -22.26
N GLU A 172 -1.99 1.83 -22.32
CA GLU A 172 -1.68 0.52 -21.74
C GLU A 172 -1.54 0.63 -20.22
N ILE A 173 -0.89 1.69 -19.73
CA ILE A 173 -0.82 2.03 -18.30
C ILE A 173 -2.20 2.35 -17.73
N ALA A 174 -3.03 3.11 -18.45
CA ALA A 174 -4.42 3.38 -18.04
C ALA A 174 -5.27 2.10 -18.01
N ARG A 175 -5.00 1.14 -18.90
CA ARG A 175 -5.63 -0.19 -18.88
C ARG A 175 -5.16 -1.02 -17.69
N MET A 176 -3.87 -0.98 -17.38
CA MET A 176 -3.28 -1.68 -16.22
C MET A 176 -3.71 -1.05 -14.89
N GLY A 177 -3.81 0.29 -14.80
CA GLY A 177 -4.28 1.01 -13.62
C GLY A 177 -5.79 0.91 -13.39
N LYS A 178 -6.55 0.50 -14.41
CA LYS A 178 -7.97 0.14 -14.32
C LYS A 178 -8.19 -1.36 -14.07
N ILE A 179 -7.17 -2.15 -13.74
CA ILE A 179 -7.37 -3.54 -13.33
C ILE A 179 -8.14 -3.54 -12.01
N GLN A 180 -9.46 -3.59 -12.14
CA GLN A 180 -10.35 -3.76 -11.02
C GLN A 180 -10.34 -5.25 -10.66
N GLU A 181 -9.81 -5.52 -9.47
CA GLU A 181 -9.74 -6.85 -8.91
C GLU A 181 -11.08 -7.19 -8.26
N MET A 182 -11.67 -8.30 -8.67
CA MET A 182 -12.89 -8.82 -8.07
C MET A 182 -12.71 -10.27 -7.66
N THR A 183 -13.31 -10.62 -6.54
CA THR A 183 -13.50 -12.03 -6.16
C THR A 183 -14.34 -12.74 -7.21
N SER A 184 -14.22 -14.06 -7.31
CA SER A 184 -15.09 -14.84 -8.21
C SER A 184 -16.59 -14.67 -7.90
N ALA A 185 -16.94 -14.26 -6.68
CA ALA A 185 -18.29 -13.88 -6.29
C ALA A 185 -18.76 -12.58 -6.95
N GLU A 186 -18.04 -11.49 -6.69
CA GLU A 186 -18.33 -10.16 -7.24
C GLU A 186 -18.31 -10.19 -8.76
N LEU A 187 -17.38 -10.95 -9.34
CA LEU A 187 -17.17 -11.02 -10.77
C LEU A 187 -18.26 -11.85 -11.48
N ALA A 188 -18.79 -12.89 -10.83
CA ALA A 188 -19.95 -13.62 -11.30
C ALA A 188 -21.19 -12.71 -11.41
N ASP A 189 -21.45 -11.94 -10.36
CA ASP A 189 -22.59 -11.01 -10.28
C ASP A 189 -22.41 -9.86 -11.28
N HIS A 190 -21.21 -9.28 -11.36
CA HIS A 190 -20.90 -8.19 -12.28
C HIS A 190 -21.00 -8.58 -13.76
N MET A 191 -20.58 -9.79 -14.11
CA MET A 191 -20.49 -10.24 -15.50
C MET A 191 -21.71 -11.04 -15.97
N GLY A 192 -22.66 -11.31 -15.08
CA GLY A 192 -23.81 -12.19 -15.35
C GLY A 192 -23.38 -13.61 -15.72
N ILE A 193 -22.32 -14.14 -15.10
CA ILE A 193 -21.82 -15.50 -15.33
C ILE A 193 -21.81 -16.27 -14.01
N THR A 194 -22.02 -17.59 -14.06
CA THR A 194 -22.04 -18.37 -12.81
C THR A 194 -20.62 -18.56 -12.25
N ARG A 195 -20.49 -18.66 -10.92
CA ARG A 195 -19.22 -19.02 -10.27
C ARG A 195 -18.68 -20.37 -10.75
N ARG A 196 -19.56 -21.30 -11.13
CA ARG A 196 -19.19 -22.59 -11.71
C ARG A 196 -18.46 -22.41 -13.05
N THR A 197 -18.92 -21.48 -13.88
CA THR A 197 -18.26 -21.13 -15.15
C THR A 197 -16.86 -20.57 -14.90
N LEU A 198 -16.71 -19.66 -13.95
CA LEU A 198 -15.39 -19.12 -13.55
C LEU A 198 -14.45 -20.21 -13.03
N ARG A 199 -14.94 -21.12 -12.19
CA ARG A 199 -14.16 -22.28 -11.71
C ARG A 199 -13.73 -23.20 -12.85
N LYS A 200 -14.61 -23.43 -13.83
CA LYS A 200 -14.30 -24.21 -15.02
C LYS A 200 -13.21 -23.51 -15.84
N TRP A 201 -13.35 -22.22 -16.13
CA TRP A 201 -12.31 -21.46 -16.86
C TRP A 201 -10.96 -21.45 -16.13
N LYS A 202 -10.96 -21.41 -14.80
CA LYS A 202 -9.73 -21.58 -14.01
C LYS A 202 -9.15 -22.99 -14.17
N ALA A 203 -9.98 -24.04 -14.04
CA ALA A 203 -9.54 -25.43 -14.16
C ALA A 203 -8.99 -25.75 -15.56
N ASP A 204 -9.60 -25.15 -16.59
CA ASP A 204 -9.19 -25.27 -17.99
C ASP A 204 -7.97 -24.36 -18.32
N GLY A 205 -7.48 -23.57 -17.35
CA GLY A 205 -6.34 -22.66 -17.52
C GLY A 205 -6.63 -21.41 -18.36
N ALA A 206 -7.90 -21.12 -18.68
CA ALA A 206 -8.30 -19.98 -19.50
C ALA A 206 -8.21 -18.63 -18.76
N ILE A 207 -8.37 -18.65 -17.43
CA ILE A 207 -8.15 -17.48 -16.55
C ILE A 207 -7.25 -17.87 -15.38
N THR A 208 -6.35 -16.96 -15.00
CA THR A 208 -5.43 -17.14 -13.87
C THR A 208 -5.79 -16.15 -12.76
N PRO A 209 -5.96 -16.59 -11.51
CA PRO A 209 -6.17 -15.66 -10.41
C PRO A 209 -4.92 -14.83 -10.17
N ILE A 210 -5.10 -13.53 -9.95
CA ILE A 210 -4.03 -12.55 -9.72
C ILE A 210 -3.64 -12.45 -8.25
N GLY A 211 -4.48 -12.97 -7.35
CA GLY A 211 -4.25 -12.93 -5.91
C GLY A 211 -5.38 -13.59 -5.14
N LYS A 212 -5.43 -13.32 -3.83
CA LYS A 212 -6.49 -13.79 -2.94
C LYS A 212 -6.98 -12.68 -2.02
N ARG A 213 -8.28 -12.70 -1.71
CA ARG A 213 -8.91 -11.91 -0.65
C ARG A 213 -9.55 -12.89 0.34
N GLY A 214 -8.85 -13.16 1.44
CA GLY A 214 -9.21 -14.24 2.35
C GLY A 214 -9.06 -15.60 1.68
N ARG A 215 -10.16 -16.37 1.60
CA ARG A 215 -10.19 -17.69 0.94
C ARG A 215 -10.56 -17.60 -0.55
N ASP A 216 -10.98 -16.43 -1.03
CA ASP A 216 -11.45 -16.25 -2.39
C ASP A 216 -10.32 -15.81 -3.32
N ASP A 217 -10.30 -16.38 -4.52
CA ASP A 217 -9.41 -15.97 -5.59
C ASP A 217 -9.87 -14.64 -6.19
N LEU A 218 -8.91 -13.74 -6.43
CA LEU A 218 -9.10 -12.47 -7.12
C LEU A 218 -8.75 -12.63 -8.60
N TYR A 219 -9.55 -12.00 -9.45
CA TYR A 219 -9.35 -11.98 -10.89
C TYR A 219 -9.39 -10.56 -11.42
N ALA A 220 -8.60 -10.31 -12.47
CA ALA A 220 -8.72 -9.11 -13.27
C ALA A 220 -10.00 -9.18 -14.12
N ILE A 221 -10.89 -8.20 -14.00
CA ILE A 221 -12.13 -8.13 -14.81
C ILE A 221 -11.83 -8.24 -16.32
N ALA A 222 -10.74 -7.60 -16.77
CA ALA A 222 -10.33 -7.58 -18.17
C ALA A 222 -10.01 -8.98 -18.74
N ASP A 223 -9.35 -9.84 -17.96
CA ASP A 223 -9.03 -11.21 -18.39
C ASP A 223 -10.30 -12.04 -18.58
N VAL A 224 -11.28 -11.85 -17.70
CA VAL A 224 -12.55 -12.57 -17.78
C VAL A 224 -13.40 -12.07 -18.96
N HIS A 225 -13.40 -10.76 -19.25
CA HIS A 225 -14.00 -10.21 -20.47
C HIS A 225 -13.39 -10.81 -21.73
N ARG A 226 -12.05 -10.93 -21.80
CA ARG A 226 -11.34 -11.51 -22.94
C ARG A 226 -11.82 -12.94 -23.21
N VAL A 227 -11.85 -13.79 -22.17
CA VAL A 227 -12.26 -15.19 -22.30
C VAL A 227 -13.73 -15.33 -22.67
N LYS A 228 -14.61 -14.52 -22.06
CA LYS A 228 -16.04 -14.48 -22.40
C LYS A 228 -16.25 -14.14 -23.88
N GLY A 229 -15.52 -13.13 -24.38
CA GLY A 229 -15.58 -12.73 -25.80
C GLY A 229 -15.04 -13.78 -26.76
N MET A 230 -13.97 -14.49 -26.40
CA MET A 230 -13.43 -15.59 -27.19
C MET A 230 -14.43 -16.75 -27.32
N LEU A 231 -15.04 -17.16 -26.21
CA LEU A 231 -15.97 -18.30 -26.18
C LEU A 231 -17.28 -18.01 -26.91
N ALA A 232 -17.78 -16.77 -26.85
CA ALA A 232 -18.96 -16.37 -27.62
C ALA A 232 -18.75 -16.56 -29.13
N ARG A 233 -17.56 -16.22 -29.65
CA ARG A 233 -17.22 -16.35 -31.07
C ARG A 233 -17.00 -17.78 -31.55
N VAL A 234 -16.65 -18.69 -30.63
CA VAL A 234 -16.47 -20.12 -30.94
C VAL A 234 -17.81 -20.85 -30.98
N GLY A 235 -18.82 -20.38 -30.24
CA GLY A 235 -20.17 -20.97 -30.23
C GLY A 235 -21.09 -20.53 -31.38
N GLU A 236 -20.71 -19.51 -32.17
CA GLU A 236 -21.47 -18.99 -33.32
C GLU A 236 -21.05 -19.61 -34.67
N ARG A 237 -20.14 -20.58 -34.66
CA ARG A 237 -19.71 -21.36 -35.84
C ARG A 237 -20.26 -22.78 -35.76
#